data_AF-A0A7V3VKN0-F1
#
_entry.id   AF-A0A7V3VKN0-F1
#
_cell.length_a   1.000
_cell.length_b   1.000
_cell.length_c   1.000
_cell.angle_alpha   90.00
_cell.angle_beta   90.00
_cell.angle_gamma   90.00
#
_symmetry.space_group_name_H-M   'P 1'
#
loop_
_entity.id
_entity.type
_entity.pdbx_description
1 polymer ?
#
loop_
_entity_poly.entity_id
_entity_poly.type
_entity_poly.pdbx_seq_one_letter_code
_entity_poly.pdbx_strand_id
1 'polypeptide(L)'
;MIKRLPVLLAVGMGVCVLAADGGRDIQKMRLAALEAMQTSQQALITAKWRNLAQLDAQIKDLASSDEQAASETDVKNADRVEALLRNAIRRQTLEAERLDLLRSLRDGYVELTVLQGEIQKLRTDLREARQVLDGHWTLVLMPAGTRGDVYLSQNGTLLTGDYTLDNGQAGSLQGTFINNQLFLERIDAKFGKMGRLDGTLSSDQKSVRGSWFSYEIGSGQPITGAFSLDRAGDAGGLP
;
A
#
# COMPACT_ATOMS: atom_id res chain seq x y z
N MET A 1 -30.94 56.81 -15.37
CA MET A 1 -29.83 55.88 -15.06
C MET A 1 -30.42 54.49 -14.86
N ILE A 2 -29.79 53.49 -15.49
CA ILE A 2 -30.41 52.24 -15.96
C ILE A 2 -30.36 51.14 -14.89
N LYS A 3 -31.52 50.49 -14.68
CA LYS A 3 -31.74 49.25 -13.91
C LYS A 3 -30.93 48.08 -14.48
N ARG A 4 -30.34 47.24 -13.61
CA ARG A 4 -29.97 45.86 -13.97
C ARG A 4 -30.36 44.87 -12.87
N LEU A 5 -31.10 43.86 -13.30
CA LEU A 5 -31.52 42.62 -12.62
C LEU A 5 -31.02 41.45 -13.52
N PRO A 6 -31.10 40.18 -13.08
CA PRO A 6 -29.97 39.28 -12.89
C PRO A 6 -29.80 38.26 -14.04
N VAL A 7 -28.65 37.59 -14.09
CA VAL A 7 -28.46 36.37 -14.92
C VAL A 7 -28.23 35.21 -13.97
N LEU A 8 -29.27 34.37 -13.85
CA LEU A 8 -29.21 33.02 -13.30
C LEU A 8 -28.62 32.12 -14.40
N LEU A 9 -27.54 31.41 -14.11
CA LEU A 9 -27.04 30.32 -14.97
C LEU A 9 -27.08 29.03 -14.17
N ALA A 10 -28.10 28.22 -14.44
CA ALA A 10 -28.26 26.89 -13.89
C ALA A 10 -27.39 25.92 -14.68
N VAL A 11 -26.31 25.43 -14.06
CA VAL A 11 -25.53 24.30 -14.57
C VAL A 11 -26.08 23.03 -13.92
N GLY A 12 -26.92 22.31 -14.64
CA GLY A 12 -27.33 20.96 -14.28
C GLY A 12 -26.18 19.99 -14.54
N MET A 13 -25.45 19.60 -13.49
CA MET A 13 -24.60 18.43 -13.54
C MET A 13 -25.45 17.20 -13.19
N GLY A 14 -25.74 16.40 -14.22
CA GLY A 14 -26.19 15.03 -14.05
C GLY A 14 -25.11 14.25 -13.31
N VAL A 15 -25.39 13.87 -12.07
CA VAL A 15 -24.57 12.95 -11.30
C VAL A 15 -24.80 11.55 -11.88
N CYS A 16 -23.94 11.16 -12.82
CA CYS A 16 -23.74 9.75 -13.14
C CYS A 16 -23.16 9.07 -11.90
N VAL A 17 -23.96 8.24 -11.25
CA VAL A 17 -23.53 7.36 -10.18
C VAL A 17 -22.68 6.24 -10.80
N LEU A 18 -21.37 6.46 -10.90
CA LEU A 18 -20.34 5.44 -11.14
C LEU A 18 -19.95 4.84 -9.77
N ALA A 19 -20.78 3.94 -9.26
CA ALA A 19 -20.56 3.26 -7.99
C ALA A 19 -19.98 1.86 -8.23
N ALA A 20 -18.64 1.75 -8.23
CA ALA A 20 -17.89 0.56 -7.80
C ALA A 20 -16.35 0.80 -7.84
N ASP A 21 -15.83 1.59 -8.78
CA ASP A 21 -14.37 1.75 -8.99
C ASP A 21 -13.76 2.98 -8.29
N GLY A 22 -14.59 3.92 -7.82
CA GLY A 22 -14.14 5.19 -7.25
C GLY A 22 -13.24 5.05 -6.01
N GLY A 23 -13.43 4.02 -5.20
CA GLY A 23 -12.57 3.77 -4.03
C GLY A 23 -11.13 3.43 -4.42
N ARG A 24 -10.94 2.67 -5.50
CA ARG A 24 -9.62 2.26 -5.97
C ARG A 24 -8.88 3.42 -6.62
N ASP A 25 -9.58 4.24 -7.40
CA ASP A 25 -8.99 5.42 -8.00
C ASP A 25 -8.62 6.48 -6.95
N ILE A 26 -9.41 6.62 -5.88
CA ILE A 26 -9.03 7.44 -4.72
C ILE A 26 -7.77 6.89 -4.04
N GLN A 27 -7.66 5.57 -3.83
CA GLN A 27 -6.45 4.96 -3.25
C GLN A 27 -5.21 5.12 -4.14
N LYS A 28 -5.35 4.98 -5.47
CA LYS A 28 -4.27 5.24 -6.43
C LYS A 28 -3.84 6.71 -6.43
N MET A 29 -4.80 7.65 -6.43
CA MET A 29 -4.49 9.08 -6.33
C MET A 29 -3.78 9.42 -5.03
N ARG A 30 -4.23 8.84 -3.91
CA ARG A 30 -3.55 9.00 -2.61
C ARG A 30 -2.13 8.43 -2.64
N LEU A 31 -1.92 7.26 -3.23
CA LEU A 31 -0.59 6.67 -3.38
C LEU A 31 0.33 7.61 -4.19
N ALA A 32 -0.15 8.11 -5.34
CA ALA A 32 0.61 9.05 -6.17
C ALA A 32 0.95 10.34 -5.41
N ALA A 33 0.01 10.86 -4.61
CA ALA A 33 0.24 12.05 -3.78
C ALA A 33 1.31 11.80 -2.70
N LEU A 34 1.30 10.64 -2.04
CA LEU A 34 2.31 10.28 -1.04
C LEU A 34 3.69 10.06 -1.68
N GLU A 35 3.75 9.47 -2.87
CA GLU A 35 5.01 9.31 -3.63
C GLU A 35 5.58 10.68 -4.07
N ALA A 36 4.72 11.61 -4.48
CA ALA A 36 5.12 13.00 -4.74
C ALA A 36 5.62 13.71 -3.48
N MET A 37 4.99 13.47 -2.32
CA MET A 37 5.45 14.01 -1.05
C MET A 37 6.79 13.42 -0.63
N GLN A 38 6.99 12.11 -0.80
CA GLN A 38 8.26 11.43 -0.52
C GLN A 38 9.40 12.00 -1.37
N THR A 39 9.18 12.17 -2.68
CA THR A 39 10.20 12.73 -3.58
C THR A 39 10.54 14.17 -3.24
N SER A 40 9.53 14.97 -2.88
CA SER A 40 9.73 16.34 -2.37
C SER A 40 10.56 16.35 -1.07
N GLN A 41 10.26 15.48 -0.11
CA GLN A 41 11.01 15.37 1.15
C GLN A 41 12.46 14.91 0.93
N GLN A 42 12.69 13.96 0.01
CA GLN A 42 14.04 13.54 -0.37
C GLN A 42 14.85 14.69 -0.99
N ALA A 43 14.22 15.51 -1.84
CA ALA A 43 14.86 16.69 -2.41
C ALA A 43 15.23 17.71 -1.32
N LEU A 44 14.33 17.94 -0.34
CA LEU A 44 14.58 18.84 0.78
C LEU A 44 15.74 18.36 1.67
N ILE A 45 15.77 17.07 2.01
CA ILE A 45 16.88 16.47 2.79
C ILE A 45 18.20 16.63 2.03
N THR A 46 18.21 16.37 0.72
CA THR A 46 19.39 16.54 -0.12
C THR A 46 19.88 17.99 -0.13
N ALA A 47 18.96 18.95 -0.21
CA ALA A 47 19.30 20.37 -0.13
C ALA A 47 19.89 20.74 1.25
N LYS A 48 19.29 20.25 2.34
CA LYS A 48 19.80 20.47 3.71
C LYS A 48 21.21 19.91 3.89
N TRP A 49 21.52 18.74 3.34
CA TRP A 49 22.88 18.18 3.37
C TRP A 49 23.91 19.07 2.65
N ARG A 50 23.55 19.69 1.52
CA ARG A 50 24.44 20.65 0.85
C ARG A 50 24.68 21.87 1.71
N ASN A 51 23.64 22.41 2.35
CA ASN A 51 23.78 23.55 3.26
C ASN A 51 24.67 23.20 4.47
N LEU A 52 24.55 21.99 5.01
CA LEU A 52 25.40 21.53 6.11
C LEU A 52 26.87 21.48 5.68
N ALA A 53 27.16 20.95 4.50
CA ALA A 53 28.51 20.92 3.96
C ALA A 53 29.09 22.34 3.75
N GLN A 54 28.26 23.31 3.34
CA GLN A 54 28.67 24.71 3.23
C GLN A 54 28.97 25.34 4.59
N LEU A 55 28.14 25.09 5.60
CA LEU A 55 28.39 25.55 6.98
C LEU A 55 29.68 24.97 7.55
N ASP A 56 29.91 23.66 7.34
CA ASP A 56 31.14 22.99 7.78
C ASP A 56 32.38 23.59 7.12
N ALA A 57 32.31 23.94 5.84
CA ALA A 57 33.39 24.64 5.14
C ALA A 57 33.64 26.04 5.74
N GLN A 58 32.59 26.83 5.99
CA GLN A 58 32.73 28.17 6.58
C GLN A 58 33.35 28.13 7.99
N ILE A 59 32.94 27.17 8.82
CA ILE A 59 33.51 26.98 10.17
C ILE A 59 35.00 26.65 10.06
N LYS A 60 35.38 25.80 9.11
CA LYS A 60 36.78 25.44 8.87
C LYS A 60 37.61 26.63 8.38
N ASP A 61 37.08 27.43 7.47
CA ASP A 61 37.76 28.62 6.94
C ASP A 61 38.01 29.66 8.06
N LEU A 62 37.02 29.88 8.93
CA LEU A 62 37.19 30.73 10.11
C LEU A 62 38.26 30.20 11.07
N ALA A 63 38.28 28.89 11.35
CA ALA A 63 39.29 28.29 12.20
C ALA A 63 40.71 28.50 11.61
N SER A 64 40.88 28.35 10.29
CA SER A 64 42.16 28.62 9.63
C SER A 64 42.55 30.11 9.66
N SER A 65 41.57 31.01 9.60
CA SER A 65 41.79 32.46 9.72
C SER A 65 42.22 32.87 11.13
N ASP A 66 41.66 32.24 12.16
CA ASP A 66 42.05 32.45 13.56
C ASP A 66 43.50 32.01 13.80
N GLU A 67 43.92 30.88 13.24
CA GLU A 67 45.32 30.42 13.31
C GLU A 67 46.29 31.39 12.62
N GLN A 68 45.92 31.91 11.44
CA GLN A 68 46.72 32.91 10.73
C GLN A 68 46.84 34.22 11.53
N ALA A 69 45.73 34.76 12.01
CA ALA A 69 45.71 35.95 12.87
C ALA A 69 46.49 35.75 14.17
N ALA A 70 46.54 34.52 14.69
CA ALA A 70 47.34 34.17 15.86
C ALA A 70 48.86 34.12 15.56
N SER A 71 49.25 33.85 14.32
CA SER A 71 50.66 33.78 13.91
C SER A 71 51.28 35.13 13.52
N GLU A 72 50.46 36.15 13.23
CA GLU A 72 50.92 37.46 12.76
C GLU A 72 51.43 38.33 13.92
N THR A 73 52.73 38.66 13.92
CA THR A 73 53.42 39.39 15.00
C THR A 73 53.43 40.91 14.85
N ASP A 74 53.11 41.44 13.67
CA ASP A 74 53.27 42.87 13.34
C ASP A 74 51.99 43.72 13.55
N VAL A 75 50.86 43.10 13.90
CA VAL A 75 49.58 43.78 14.12
C VAL A 75 49.50 44.33 15.55
N LYS A 76 48.95 45.53 15.72
CA LYS A 76 48.67 46.08 17.06
C LYS A 76 47.80 45.09 17.85
N ASN A 77 48.24 44.74 19.05
CA ASN A 77 47.56 43.75 19.91
C ASN A 77 46.05 44.00 20.07
N ALA A 78 45.58 45.24 20.06
CA ALA A 78 44.16 45.58 20.17
C ALA A 78 43.33 45.13 18.94
N ASP A 79 43.80 45.42 17.72
CA ASP A 79 43.09 45.08 16.47
C ASP A 79 43.02 43.56 16.29
N ARG A 80 44.08 42.84 16.68
CA ARG A 80 44.15 41.38 16.67
C ARG A 80 43.15 40.75 17.65
N VAL A 81 43.05 41.27 18.87
CA VAL A 81 42.08 40.78 19.87
C VAL A 81 40.65 41.00 19.38
N GLU A 82 40.35 42.16 18.77
CA GLU A 82 39.02 42.43 18.22
C GLU A 82 38.68 41.45 17.08
N ALA A 83 39.62 41.19 16.17
CA ALA A 83 39.44 40.24 15.07
C ALA A 83 39.13 38.82 15.59
N LEU A 84 39.89 38.35 16.59
CA LEU A 84 39.67 37.03 17.21
C LEU A 84 38.30 36.95 17.90
N LEU A 85 37.88 37.99 18.62
CA LEU A 85 36.56 38.04 19.25
C LEU A 85 35.44 38.00 18.21
N ARG A 86 35.58 38.74 17.11
CA ARG A 86 34.61 38.77 16.01
C ARG A 86 34.47 37.39 15.36
N ASN A 87 35.59 36.72 15.10
CA ASN A 87 35.60 35.37 14.54
C ASN A 87 35.02 34.35 15.51
N ALA A 88 35.34 34.44 16.80
CA ALA A 88 34.78 33.57 17.84
C ALA A 88 33.24 33.68 17.91
N ILE A 89 32.70 34.90 17.92
CA ILE A 89 31.25 35.12 17.89
C ILE A 89 30.65 34.53 16.61
N ARG A 90 31.27 34.80 15.45
CA ARG A 90 30.77 34.29 14.17
C ARG A 90 30.76 32.76 14.13
N ARG A 91 31.82 32.13 14.61
CA ARG A 91 31.91 30.67 14.71
C ARG A 91 30.81 30.10 15.60
N GLN A 92 30.57 30.71 16.76
CA GLN A 92 29.49 30.30 17.66
C GLN A 92 28.12 30.38 16.95
N THR A 93 27.87 31.42 16.16
CA THR A 93 26.61 31.53 15.39
C THR A 93 26.48 30.42 14.34
N LEU A 94 27.56 30.10 13.61
CA LEU A 94 27.55 29.04 12.61
C LEU A 94 27.39 27.65 13.25
N GLU A 95 28.00 27.41 14.41
CA GLU A 95 27.84 26.16 15.14
C GLU A 95 26.41 25.98 15.65
N ALA A 96 25.74 27.04 16.09
CA ALA A 96 24.33 27.00 16.45
C ALA A 96 23.44 26.67 15.22
N GLU A 97 23.66 27.36 14.10
CA GLU A 97 22.95 27.09 12.84
C GLU A 97 23.17 25.64 12.36
N ARG A 98 24.39 25.13 12.50
CA ARG A 98 24.74 23.74 12.18
C ARG A 98 23.96 22.74 13.03
N LEU A 99 23.88 22.96 14.34
CA LEU A 99 23.14 22.07 15.25
C LEU A 99 21.64 22.06 14.92
N ASP A 100 21.07 23.21 14.61
CA ASP A 100 19.66 23.31 14.23
C ASP A 100 19.39 22.62 12.88
N LEU A 101 20.32 22.75 11.92
CA LEU A 101 20.21 22.03 10.65
C LEU A 101 20.30 20.51 10.83
N LEU A 102 21.18 20.02 11.71
CA LEU A 102 21.27 18.60 12.05
C LEU A 102 20.00 18.06 12.71
N ARG A 103 19.39 18.83 13.62
CA ARG A 103 18.08 18.49 14.19
C ARG A 103 17.01 18.41 13.10
N SER A 104 16.96 19.41 12.22
CA SER A 104 16.02 19.47 11.11
C SER A 104 16.21 18.33 10.09
N LEU A 105 17.44 17.85 9.90
CA LEU A 105 17.74 16.67 9.09
C LEU A 105 17.21 15.40 9.74
N ARG A 106 17.50 15.19 11.04
CA ARG A 106 16.98 14.05 11.81
C ARG A 106 15.46 13.99 11.73
N ASP A 107 14.79 15.12 11.96
CA ASP A 107 13.32 15.18 11.96
C ASP A 107 12.76 14.87 10.56
N GLY A 108 13.43 15.34 9.49
CA GLY A 108 13.07 14.98 8.11
C GLY A 108 13.22 13.48 7.79
N TYR A 109 14.23 12.80 8.35
CA TYR A 109 14.37 11.35 8.20
C TYR A 109 13.27 10.56 8.91
N VAL A 110 12.84 11.02 10.09
CA VAL A 110 11.71 10.42 10.81
C VAL A 110 10.44 10.52 9.96
N GLU A 111 10.16 11.70 9.41
CA GLU A 111 9.00 11.93 8.53
C GLU A 111 9.06 11.04 7.28
N LEU A 112 10.22 10.95 6.63
CA LEU A 112 10.42 10.11 5.45
C LEU A 112 10.16 8.63 5.76
N THR A 113 10.58 8.16 6.93
CA THR A 113 10.35 6.78 7.37
C THR A 113 8.85 6.50 7.57
N VAL A 114 8.12 7.46 8.14
CA VAL A 114 6.65 7.36 8.29
C VAL A 114 5.97 7.30 6.94
N LEU A 115 6.31 8.21 6.01
CA LEU A 115 5.76 8.23 4.65
C LEU A 115 6.03 6.93 3.89
N GLN A 116 7.24 6.38 3.98
CA GLN A 116 7.58 5.09 3.38
C GLN A 116 6.73 3.95 3.95
N GLY A 117 6.49 3.95 5.26
CA GLY A 117 5.60 2.99 5.91
C GLY A 117 4.17 3.06 5.37
N GLU A 118 3.63 4.26 5.18
CA GLU A 118 2.29 4.47 4.62
C GLU A 118 2.18 4.02 3.16
N ILE A 119 3.17 4.38 2.34
CA ILE A 119 3.25 3.96 0.94
C ILE A 119 3.29 2.43 0.85
N GLN A 120 4.08 1.78 1.70
CA GLN A 120 4.18 0.31 1.69
C GLN A 120 2.88 -0.35 2.10
N LYS A 121 2.16 0.18 3.10
CA LYS A 121 0.83 -0.31 3.49
C LYS A 121 -0.17 -0.19 2.32
N LEU A 122 -0.28 1.00 1.73
CA LEU A 122 -1.18 1.24 0.59
C LEU A 122 -0.87 0.35 -0.62
N ARG A 123 0.42 0.12 -0.91
CA ARG A 123 0.83 -0.80 -1.98
C ARG A 123 0.42 -2.24 -1.69
N THR A 124 0.56 -2.69 -0.45
CA THR A 124 0.10 -4.02 -0.03
C THR A 124 -1.42 -4.12 -0.18
N ASP A 125 -2.17 -3.14 0.34
CA ASP A 125 -3.64 -3.11 0.23
C ASP A 125 -4.10 -3.13 -1.24
N LEU A 126 -3.46 -2.34 -2.10
CA LEU A 126 -3.76 -2.30 -3.54
C LEU A 126 -3.36 -3.60 -4.27
N ARG A 127 -2.33 -4.30 -3.80
CA ARG A 127 -1.87 -5.58 -4.36
C ARG A 127 -2.71 -6.76 -3.87
N GLU A 128 -3.20 -6.73 -2.65
CA GLU A 128 -4.21 -7.68 -2.14
C GLU A 128 -5.56 -7.49 -2.84
N ALA A 129 -5.85 -6.26 -3.29
CA ALA A 129 -6.93 -5.98 -4.23
C ALA A 129 -6.63 -6.41 -5.68
N ARG A 130 -5.48 -7.03 -5.98
CA ARG A 130 -5.28 -7.76 -7.23
C ARG A 130 -6.08 -9.05 -7.09
N GLN A 131 -7.00 -9.27 -8.02
CA GLN A 131 -7.98 -10.35 -7.95
C GLN A 131 -7.31 -11.72 -8.18
N VAL A 132 -6.62 -12.23 -7.16
CA VAL A 132 -5.79 -13.44 -7.23
C VAL A 132 -6.64 -14.66 -7.59
N LEU A 133 -7.91 -14.65 -7.18
CA LEU A 133 -8.84 -15.75 -7.40
C LEU A 133 -9.60 -15.67 -8.72
N ASP A 134 -9.42 -14.61 -9.53
CA ASP A 134 -10.17 -14.46 -10.78
C ASP A 134 -9.80 -15.49 -11.83
N GLY A 135 -10.80 -16.19 -12.36
CA GLY A 135 -10.67 -17.08 -13.51
C GLY A 135 -11.25 -18.47 -13.26
N HIS A 136 -10.82 -19.41 -14.11
CA HIS A 136 -11.27 -20.79 -14.08
C HIS A 136 -10.44 -21.65 -13.13
N TRP A 137 -11.14 -22.47 -12.36
CA TRP A 137 -10.62 -23.40 -11.38
C TRP A 137 -11.29 -24.76 -11.55
N THR A 138 -10.55 -25.81 -11.27
CA THR A 138 -11.08 -27.17 -11.20
C THR A 138 -11.28 -27.52 -9.73
N LEU A 139 -12.52 -27.77 -9.33
CA LEU A 139 -12.93 -28.18 -7.99
C LEU A 139 -12.91 -29.69 -7.87
N VAL A 140 -12.34 -30.21 -6.80
CA VAL A 140 -12.41 -31.63 -6.42
C VAL A 140 -12.93 -31.74 -4.99
N LEU A 141 -14.02 -32.48 -4.78
CA LEU A 141 -14.64 -32.74 -3.48
C LEU A 141 -14.38 -34.18 -3.04
N MET A 142 -13.68 -34.37 -1.92
CA MET A 142 -13.39 -35.66 -1.32
C MET A 142 -14.29 -35.92 -0.10
N PRO A 143 -14.69 -37.16 0.21
CA PRO A 143 -14.15 -38.42 -0.32
C PRO A 143 -14.82 -38.91 -1.61
N ALA A 144 -15.94 -38.33 -2.03
CA ALA A 144 -16.68 -38.78 -3.21
C ALA A 144 -15.88 -38.69 -4.52
N GLY A 145 -14.83 -37.85 -4.56
CA GLY A 145 -14.03 -37.62 -5.75
C GLY A 145 -14.77 -36.82 -6.82
N THR A 146 -15.87 -36.15 -6.46
CA THR A 146 -16.67 -35.37 -7.40
C THR A 146 -15.84 -34.19 -7.89
N ARG A 147 -15.63 -34.12 -9.21
CA ARG A 147 -14.93 -33.02 -9.86
C ARG A 147 -15.94 -32.04 -10.46
N GLY A 148 -15.48 -30.83 -10.71
CA GLY A 148 -16.25 -29.83 -11.43
C GLY A 148 -15.40 -28.64 -11.84
N ASP A 149 -15.99 -27.81 -12.70
CA ASP A 149 -15.41 -26.55 -13.12
C ASP A 149 -16.05 -25.39 -12.36
N VAL A 150 -15.23 -24.43 -11.97
CA VAL A 150 -15.62 -23.25 -11.22
C VAL A 150 -15.05 -22.03 -11.93
N TYR A 151 -15.87 -21.00 -12.11
CA TYR A 151 -15.39 -19.67 -12.47
C TYR A 151 -15.55 -18.75 -11.26
N LEU A 152 -14.48 -18.13 -10.81
CA LEU A 152 -14.49 -17.16 -9.72
C LEU A 152 -14.22 -15.75 -10.25
N SER A 153 -14.94 -14.79 -9.70
CA SER A 153 -14.77 -13.35 -9.87
C SER A 153 -14.70 -12.70 -8.49
N GLN A 154 -13.63 -11.98 -8.25
CA GLN A 154 -13.28 -11.33 -7.01
C GLN A 154 -13.47 -9.83 -7.19
N ASN A 155 -14.17 -9.19 -6.26
CA ASN A 155 -14.27 -7.74 -6.19
C ASN A 155 -13.86 -7.30 -4.79
N GLY A 156 -12.60 -6.91 -4.66
CA GLY A 156 -11.97 -6.65 -3.36
C GLY A 156 -11.91 -7.93 -2.52
N THR A 157 -12.61 -7.94 -1.38
CA THR A 157 -12.71 -9.12 -0.51
C THR A 157 -13.89 -10.02 -0.84
N LEU A 158 -14.84 -9.57 -1.68
CA LEU A 158 -16.01 -10.35 -2.06
C LEU A 158 -15.65 -11.29 -3.21
N LEU A 159 -16.13 -12.52 -3.15
CA LEU A 159 -16.07 -13.50 -4.22
C LEU A 159 -17.47 -13.88 -4.66
N THR A 160 -17.64 -13.96 -5.98
CA THR A 160 -18.80 -14.52 -6.63
C THR A 160 -18.34 -15.45 -7.73
N GLY A 161 -19.12 -16.46 -8.04
CA GLY A 161 -18.76 -17.38 -9.11
C GLY A 161 -19.88 -18.33 -9.44
N ASP A 162 -19.62 -19.15 -10.44
CA ASP A 162 -20.51 -20.22 -10.88
C ASP A 162 -19.73 -21.53 -10.87
N TYR A 163 -20.42 -22.63 -10.59
CA TYR A 163 -19.84 -23.95 -10.59
C TYR A 163 -20.70 -24.95 -11.35
N THR A 164 -20.06 -25.95 -11.93
CA THR A 164 -20.70 -27.12 -12.54
C THR A 164 -19.94 -28.36 -12.11
N LEU A 165 -20.61 -29.32 -11.50
CA LEU A 165 -20.05 -30.59 -11.06
C LEU A 165 -20.38 -31.70 -12.06
N ASP A 166 -19.53 -32.74 -12.10
CA ASP A 166 -19.68 -33.90 -12.99
C ASP A 166 -21.00 -34.67 -12.78
N ASN A 167 -21.59 -34.58 -11.58
CA ASN A 167 -22.88 -35.18 -11.26
C ASN A 167 -24.08 -34.37 -11.80
N GLY A 168 -23.84 -33.32 -12.59
CA GLY A 168 -24.85 -32.45 -13.17
C GLY A 168 -25.41 -31.40 -12.21
N GLN A 169 -24.88 -31.27 -11.00
CA GLN A 169 -25.20 -30.16 -10.10
C GLN A 169 -24.52 -28.89 -10.60
N ALA A 170 -25.25 -27.77 -10.55
CA ALA A 170 -24.74 -26.48 -10.97
C ALA A 170 -25.40 -25.37 -10.16
N GLY A 171 -24.68 -24.27 -9.98
CA GLY A 171 -25.18 -23.12 -9.25
C GLY A 171 -24.12 -22.06 -9.07
N SER A 172 -24.31 -21.23 -8.06
CA SER A 172 -23.41 -20.11 -7.76
C SER A 172 -22.62 -20.34 -6.47
N LEU A 173 -21.49 -19.66 -6.40
CA LEU A 173 -20.63 -19.53 -5.24
C LEU A 173 -20.63 -18.08 -4.80
N GLN A 174 -20.73 -17.84 -3.51
CA GLN A 174 -20.61 -16.50 -2.94
C GLN A 174 -19.82 -16.55 -1.65
N GLY A 175 -18.91 -15.61 -1.44
CA GLY A 175 -18.25 -15.51 -0.15
C GLY A 175 -17.14 -14.47 -0.11
N THR A 176 -16.08 -14.74 0.65
CA THR A 176 -15.02 -13.78 0.88
C THR A 176 -13.62 -14.39 0.81
N PHE A 177 -12.66 -13.54 0.48
CA PHE A 177 -11.23 -13.84 0.53
C PHE A 177 -10.49 -12.77 1.31
N ILE A 178 -9.95 -13.15 2.48
CA ILE A 178 -9.28 -12.24 3.41
C ILE A 178 -8.10 -13.00 4.03
N ASN A 179 -6.94 -12.36 4.15
CA ASN A 179 -5.76 -12.95 4.79
C ASN A 179 -5.42 -14.35 4.26
N ASN A 180 -5.51 -14.53 2.94
CA ASN A 180 -5.21 -15.79 2.27
C ASN A 180 -6.18 -16.96 2.60
N GLN A 181 -7.27 -16.67 3.31
CA GLN A 181 -8.35 -17.61 3.63
C GLN A 181 -9.54 -17.38 2.70
N LEU A 182 -10.06 -18.49 2.18
CA LEU A 182 -11.23 -18.56 1.32
C LEU A 182 -12.43 -19.06 2.12
N PHE A 183 -13.53 -18.34 2.07
CA PHE A 183 -14.82 -18.79 2.57
C PHE A 183 -15.82 -18.67 1.43
N LEU A 184 -16.41 -19.76 0.97
CA LEU A 184 -17.44 -19.76 -0.07
C LEU A 184 -18.67 -20.53 0.40
N GLU A 185 -19.83 -19.95 0.19
CA GLU A 185 -21.12 -20.62 0.30
C GLU A 185 -21.52 -21.15 -1.09
N ARG A 186 -21.95 -22.41 -1.14
CA ARG A 186 -22.42 -23.06 -2.37
C ARG A 186 -23.94 -23.03 -2.42
N ILE A 187 -24.46 -22.43 -3.49
CA ILE A 187 -25.89 -22.25 -3.72
C ILE A 187 -26.23 -22.98 -5.02
N ASP A 188 -26.94 -24.10 -4.93
CA ASP A 188 -27.43 -24.84 -6.08
C ASP A 188 -28.69 -24.18 -6.67
N ALA A 189 -28.81 -24.25 -8.00
CA ALA A 189 -29.92 -23.63 -8.72
C ALA A 189 -31.30 -24.21 -8.36
N LYS A 190 -31.37 -25.48 -7.92
CA LYS A 190 -32.62 -26.18 -7.58
C LYS A 190 -32.85 -26.24 -6.08
N PHE A 191 -31.79 -26.45 -5.30
CA PHE A 191 -31.90 -26.72 -3.86
C PHE A 191 -31.52 -25.54 -2.96
N GLY A 192 -31.05 -24.43 -3.53
CA GLY A 192 -30.60 -23.27 -2.75
C GLY A 192 -29.28 -23.54 -2.02
N LYS A 193 -29.14 -23.04 -0.79
CA LYS A 193 -27.90 -23.20 0.00
C LYS A 193 -27.64 -24.68 0.30
N MET A 194 -26.60 -25.25 -0.31
CA MET A 194 -26.26 -26.66 -0.19
C MET A 194 -25.03 -26.93 0.69
N GLY A 195 -24.17 -25.93 0.87
CA GLY A 195 -22.96 -26.14 1.66
C GLY A 195 -22.02 -24.95 1.69
N ARG A 196 -20.83 -25.17 2.26
CA ARG A 196 -19.73 -24.18 2.28
C ARG A 196 -18.37 -24.84 2.03
N LEU A 197 -17.42 -24.04 1.59
CA LEU A 197 -16.02 -24.36 1.32
C LEU A 197 -15.15 -23.39 2.11
N ASP A 198 -14.36 -23.91 3.04
CA ASP A 198 -13.44 -23.15 3.88
C ASP A 198 -12.01 -23.59 3.54
N GLY A 199 -11.18 -22.72 2.96
CA GLY A 199 -9.86 -23.09 2.44
C GLY A 199 -8.79 -22.03 2.60
N THR A 200 -7.56 -22.39 2.23
CA THR A 200 -6.39 -21.49 2.23
C THR A 200 -5.70 -21.56 0.88
N LEU A 201 -5.39 -20.39 0.32
CA LEU A 201 -4.67 -20.30 -0.95
C LEU A 201 -3.19 -20.66 -0.73
N SER A 202 -2.61 -21.45 -1.64
CA SER A 202 -1.20 -21.80 -1.62
C SER A 202 -0.31 -20.58 -1.90
N SER A 203 0.94 -20.61 -1.44
CA SER A 203 1.91 -19.52 -1.64
C SER A 203 2.24 -19.26 -3.11
N ASP A 204 2.07 -20.28 -3.97
CA ASP A 204 2.21 -20.20 -5.42
C ASP A 204 0.98 -19.63 -6.14
N GLN A 205 -0.11 -19.36 -5.42
CA GLN A 205 -1.39 -18.84 -5.92
C GLN A 205 -2.07 -19.73 -6.98
N LYS A 206 -1.67 -21.01 -7.08
CA LYS A 206 -2.17 -21.95 -8.10
C LYS A 206 -3.21 -22.92 -7.58
N SER A 207 -3.23 -23.14 -6.26
CA SER A 207 -4.17 -24.07 -5.61
C SER A 207 -4.76 -23.49 -4.33
N VAL A 208 -6.01 -23.84 -4.03
CA VAL A 208 -6.65 -23.64 -2.73
C VAL A 208 -6.99 -25.01 -2.16
N ARG A 209 -6.67 -25.24 -0.89
CA ARG A 209 -7.02 -26.50 -0.20
C ARG A 209 -7.77 -26.20 1.08
N GLY A 210 -8.69 -27.08 1.45
CA GLY A 210 -9.53 -26.86 2.61
C GLY A 210 -10.54 -27.96 2.87
N SER A 211 -11.59 -27.58 3.59
CA SER A 211 -12.69 -28.46 3.96
C SER A 211 -14.00 -27.96 3.37
N TRP A 212 -14.86 -28.88 2.98
CA TRP A 212 -16.21 -28.59 2.52
C TRP A 212 -17.24 -29.20 3.48
N PHE A 213 -18.41 -28.60 3.51
CA PHE A 213 -19.50 -28.97 4.40
C PHE A 213 -20.83 -28.94 3.65
N SER A 214 -21.68 -29.97 3.81
CA SER A 214 -23.03 -30.02 3.25
C SER A 214 -24.09 -29.67 4.30
N TYR A 215 -25.11 -28.91 3.88
CA TYR A 215 -26.32 -28.66 4.65
C TYR A 215 -27.42 -29.72 4.46
N GLU A 216 -27.20 -30.72 3.59
CA GLU A 216 -28.23 -31.72 3.30
C GLU A 216 -28.46 -32.65 4.51
N ILE A 217 -29.66 -32.59 5.09
CA ILE A 217 -30.02 -33.29 6.34
C ILE A 217 -30.54 -34.72 6.07
N GLY A 218 -30.57 -35.17 4.81
CA GLY A 218 -31.21 -36.43 4.40
C GLY A 218 -30.69 -37.70 5.11
N SER A 219 -29.49 -37.67 5.68
CA SER A 219 -28.84 -38.80 6.38
C SER A 219 -28.72 -38.63 7.91
N GLY A 220 -29.17 -37.50 8.48
CA GLY A 220 -29.07 -37.23 9.92
C GLY A 220 -27.65 -36.88 10.44
N GLN A 221 -26.64 -36.78 9.57
CA GLN A 221 -25.29 -36.33 9.90
C GLN A 221 -24.80 -35.34 8.83
N PRO A 222 -24.22 -34.18 9.20
CA PRO A 222 -23.61 -33.29 8.22
C PRO A 222 -22.46 -33.99 7.50
N ILE A 223 -22.48 -33.98 6.17
CA ILE A 223 -21.39 -34.53 5.37
C ILE A 223 -20.29 -33.46 5.30
N THR A 224 -19.08 -33.84 5.68
CA THR A 224 -17.88 -33.00 5.62
C THR A 224 -16.76 -33.77 4.92
N GLY A 225 -15.85 -33.04 4.28
CA GLY A 225 -14.69 -33.64 3.64
C GLY A 225 -13.67 -32.61 3.20
N ALA A 226 -12.63 -33.04 2.51
CA ALA A 226 -11.58 -32.16 1.99
C ALA A 226 -11.92 -31.71 0.55
N PHE A 227 -11.47 -30.52 0.16
CA PHE A 227 -11.54 -30.07 -1.22
C PHE A 227 -10.22 -29.50 -1.72
N SER A 228 -10.03 -29.51 -3.03
CA SER A 228 -9.03 -28.70 -3.74
C SER A 228 -9.68 -27.87 -4.84
N LEU A 229 -9.18 -26.67 -5.05
CA LEU A 229 -9.38 -25.85 -6.25
C LEU A 229 -8.02 -25.66 -6.90
N ASP A 230 -7.87 -26.09 -8.14
CA ASP A 230 -6.62 -25.95 -8.90
C ASP A 230 -6.87 -25.09 -10.14
N ARG A 231 -5.96 -24.17 -10.48
CA ARG A 231 -6.10 -23.30 -11.67
C ARG A 231 -6.28 -24.14 -12.93
N ALA A 232 -7.34 -23.85 -13.71
CA ALA A 232 -7.60 -24.54 -14.97
C ALA A 232 -6.46 -24.23 -15.97
N GLY A 233 -5.58 -25.21 -16.16
CA GLY A 233 -4.34 -25.07 -16.94
C GLY A 233 -3.12 -25.77 -16.31
N ASP A 234 -3.14 -26.00 -14.99
CA ASP A 234 -2.10 -26.74 -14.27
C ASP A 234 -2.49 -28.21 -13.98
N ALA A 235 -3.57 -28.71 -14.58
CA ALA A 235 -3.99 -30.12 -14.49
C ALA A 235 -3.09 -31.04 -15.33
N GLY A 236 -1.78 -30.97 -15.10
CA GLY A 236 -0.76 -31.84 -15.65
C GLY A 236 0.07 -32.43 -14.52
N GLY A 237 -0.48 -33.41 -13.81
CA GLY A 237 0.28 -34.17 -12.81
C GLY A 237 -0.56 -34.64 -11.64
N LEU A 238 -1.32 -35.72 -11.84
CA LEU A 238 -1.48 -36.72 -10.79
C LEU A 238 -0.56 -37.89 -11.17
N PRO A 239 0.25 -38.43 -10.23
CA PRO A 239 1.01 -39.66 -10.45
C PRO A 239 0.10 -40.88 -10.63
#